data_AF-A0A1E8D1G2-F1
#
_entry.id   AF-A0A1E8D1G2-F1
#
_cell.length_a   1.000
_cell.length_b   1.000
_cell.length_c   1.000
_cell.angle_alpha   90.00
_cell.angle_beta   90.00
_cell.angle_gamma   90.00
#
_symmetry.space_group_name_H-M   'P 1'
#
loop_
_entity.id
_entity.type
_entity.pdbx_description
1 polymer ?
#
loop_
_entity_poly.entity_id
_entity_poly.type
_entity_poly.pdbx_seq_one_letter_code
_entity_poly.pdbx_strand_id
1 'polypeptide(L)' 'MIEARPDADGVLWFRQVRERGGRIVVRVIPRDDGPLGGDRQGILDVFEPLGVGAEGMSSPVNMVALDIGQDAPMASA' A
#
# COMPACT_ATOMS: atom_id res chain seq x y z
N MET A 1 3.22 -8.62 13.81
CA MET A 1 2.20 -9.57 14.32
C MET A 1 0.89 -8.85 14.65
N ILE A 2 -0.26 -9.41 14.26
CA ILE A 2 -1.59 -8.92 14.66
C ILE A 2 -2.33 -10.00 15.45
N GLU A 3 -3.23 -9.56 16.33
CA GLU A 3 -4.23 -10.43 16.95
C GLU A 3 -5.56 -10.24 16.24
N ALA A 4 -6.18 -11.35 15.83
CA ALA A 4 -7.53 -11.39 15.27
C ALA A 4 -8.47 -12.18 16.18
N ARG A 5 -9.77 -11.93 16.05
CA ARG A 5 -10.82 -12.66 16.78
C ARG A 5 -11.90 -13.15 15.83
N PRO A 6 -12.35 -14.41 15.94
CA PRO A 6 -13.48 -14.89 15.15
C PRO A 6 -14.79 -14.23 15.60
N ASP A 7 -15.69 -13.99 14.65
CA ASP A 7 -17.11 -13.72 14.94
C ASP A 7 -17.93 -15.02 15.09
N ALA A 8 -19.25 -14.90 15.11
CA ALA A 8 -20.17 -16.03 15.26
C ALA A 8 -20.10 -17.04 14.10
N ASP A 9 -19.72 -16.58 12.91
CA ASP A 9 -19.57 -17.39 11.71
C ASP A 9 -18.12 -17.90 11.54
N GLY A 10 -17.23 -17.58 12.48
CA GLY A 10 -15.81 -17.97 12.46
C GLY A 10 -14.92 -17.05 11.64
N VAL A 11 -15.43 -15.93 11.11
CA VAL A 11 -14.64 -14.97 10.32
C VAL A 11 -13.70 -14.20 11.25
N LEU A 12 -12.41 -14.17 10.92
CA LEU A 12 -11.40 -13.48 11.72
C LEU A 12 -11.41 -11.97 11.48
N TRP A 13 -11.76 -11.22 12.51
CA TRP A 13 -11.73 -9.76 12.52
C TRP A 13 -10.47 -9.23 13.22
N PHE A 14 -9.91 -8.16 12.66
CA PHE A 14 -8.80 -7.45 13.30
C PHE A 14 -9.19 -6.97 14.70
N ARG A 15 -8.30 -7.21 15.68
CA ARG A 15 -8.47 -6.69 17.04
C ARG A 15 -7.41 -5.64 17.39
N GLN A 16 -6.13 -6.00 17.25
CA GLN A 16 -5.03 -5.12 17.61
C GLN A 16 -3.72 -5.52 16.94
N VAL A 17 -2.82 -4.55 16.81
CA VAL A 17 -1.42 -4.80 16.44
C VAL A 17 -0.64 -5.19 17.70
N ARG A 18 0.03 -6.35 17.67
CA ARG A 18 0.93 -6.79 18.75
C ARG A 18 2.37 -6.36 18.49
N GLU A 19 2.76 -6.35 17.24
CA GLU A 19 4.11 -6.00 16.81
C GLU A 19 4.05 -5.43 15.39
N ARG A 20 4.76 -4.33 15.14
CA ARG A 20 4.83 -3.71 13.81
C ARG A 20 6.00 -4.33 13.04
N GLY A 21 5.75 -4.75 11.80
CA GLY A 21 6.77 -5.37 10.94
C GLY A 21 7.68 -4.40 10.19
N GLY A 22 7.76 -3.13 10.61
CA GLY A 22 8.64 -2.13 9.99
C GLY A 22 8.25 -1.61 8.60
N ARG A 23 7.27 -2.22 7.93
CA ARG A 23 6.79 -1.81 6.60
C ARG A 23 5.92 -0.56 6.65
N ILE A 24 5.99 0.25 5.59
CA ILE A 24 5.20 1.47 5.42
C ILE A 24 4.28 1.30 4.22
N VAL A 25 2.99 1.61 4.40
CA VAL A 25 2.01 1.63 3.30
C VAL A 25 1.68 3.08 2.94
N VAL A 26 1.89 3.45 1.69
CA VAL A 26 1.54 4.78 1.14
C VAL A 26 0.45 4.61 0.09
N ARG A 27 -0.64 5.37 0.22
CA ARG A 27 -1.71 5.41 -0.79
C ARG A 27 -1.52 6.62 -1.69
N VAL A 28 -1.42 6.38 -2.99
CA VAL A 28 -1.28 7.41 -4.01
C VAL A 28 -2.54 7.42 -4.87
N ILE A 29 -3.16 8.58 -5.01
CA ILE A 29 -4.29 8.79 -5.92
C ILE A 29 -3.77 9.70 -7.03
N PRO A 30 -3.41 9.17 -8.22
CA PRO A 30 -3.04 10.01 -9.34
C PRO A 30 -4.26 10.82 -9.77
N ARG A 31 -4.09 12.13 -9.91
CA ARG A 31 -5.13 13.01 -10.42
C ARG A 31 -5.14 12.98 -11.94
N ASP A 32 -6.33 13.04 -12.54
CA ASP A 32 -6.51 13.09 -13.99
C ASP A 32 -5.91 14.36 -14.60
N ASP A 33 -5.89 15.47 -13.86
CA ASP A 33 -5.25 16.75 -14.23
C ASP A 33 -3.79 16.85 -13.76
N GLY A 34 -3.23 15.75 -13.23
CA GLY A 34 -1.87 15.70 -12.71
C GLY A 34 -0.82 15.41 -13.78
N PRO A 35 0.48 15.46 -13.42
CA PRO A 35 1.59 15.21 -14.35
C PRO A 35 1.60 13.82 -14.99
N LEU A 36 0.94 12.84 -14.36
CA LEU A 36 0.77 11.49 -14.88
C LEU A 36 -0.60 11.28 -15.55
N GLY A 37 -1.47 12.30 -15.61
CA GLY A 37 -2.78 12.19 -16.27
C GLY A 37 -3.67 11.08 -15.73
N GLY A 38 -3.64 10.82 -14.42
CA GLY A 38 -4.36 9.70 -13.81
C GLY A 38 -3.69 8.32 -14.01
N ASP A 39 -2.53 8.25 -14.66
CA ASP A 39 -1.85 7.00 -14.98
C ASP A 39 -1.32 6.29 -13.73
N ARG A 40 -2.03 5.23 -13.36
CA ARG A 40 -1.66 4.32 -12.29
C ARG A 40 -0.48 3.43 -12.70
N GLN A 41 -0.43 2.97 -13.94
CA GLN A 41 0.60 2.02 -14.37
C GLN A 41 1.97 2.68 -14.33
N GLY A 42 2.08 3.94 -14.77
CA GLY A 42 3.31 4.72 -14.63
C GLY A 42 3.81 4.84 -13.19
N ILE A 43 2.93 4.84 -12.18
CA ILE A 43 3.36 4.78 -10.77
C ILE A 43 3.96 3.41 -10.45
N LEU A 44 3.29 2.31 -10.84
CA LEU A 44 3.78 0.96 -10.61
C LEU A 44 5.17 0.75 -11.22
N ASP A 45 5.33 1.16 -12.47
CA ASP A 45 6.56 0.99 -13.25
C ASP A 45 7.74 1.78 -12.66
N VAL A 46 7.48 2.94 -12.03
CA VAL A 46 8.52 3.75 -11.37
C VAL A 46 8.99 3.12 -10.06
N PHE A 47 8.09 2.47 -9.31
CA PHE A 47 8.40 1.94 -7.99
C PHE A 47 8.86 0.48 -7.98
N GLU A 48 8.52 -0.32 -9.00
CA GLU A 48 8.96 -1.71 -9.14
C GLU A 48 10.50 -1.86 -9.06
N PRO A 49 11.33 -1.05 -9.78
CA PRO A 49 12.78 -1.19 -9.73
C PRO A 49 13.39 -0.84 -8.37
N LEU A 50 12.65 -0.15 -7.50
CA LEU A 50 13.08 0.20 -6.14
C LEU A 50 12.77 -0.92 -5.13
N GLY A 51 12.22 -2.05 -5.58
CA GLY A 51 11.81 -3.15 -4.71
C GLY A 51 10.59 -2.83 -3.84
N VAL A 52 9.84 -1.78 -4.21
CA VAL A 52 8.60 -1.39 -3.53
C VAL A 52 7.46 -2.20 -4.15
N GLY A 53 6.75 -2.98 -3.32
CA GLY A 53 5.54 -3.66 -3.77
C GLY A 53 4.46 -2.62 -4.07
N ALA A 54 3.65 -2.83 -5.11
CA ALA A 54 2.60 -1.89 -5.43
C ALA A 54 1.36 -2.61 -5.97
N GLU A 55 0.19 -2.24 -5.46
CA GLU A 55 -1.09 -2.80 -5.88
C GLU A 55 -2.02 -1.69 -6.38
N GLY A 56 -2.59 -1.91 -7.55
CA GLY A 56 -3.49 -0.97 -8.20
C GLY A 56 -4.96 -1.26 -7.92
N MET A 57 -5.73 -0.21 -7.64
CA MET A 57 -7.18 -0.27 -7.46
C MET A 57 -7.84 0.78 -8.36
N SER A 58 -8.95 0.41 -9.01
CA SER A 58 -9.71 1.30 -9.90
C SER A 58 -11.11 1.65 -9.39
N SER A 59 -11.60 0.96 -8.35
CA SER A 59 -12.91 1.20 -7.76
C SER A 59 -12.82 1.02 -6.25
N PRO A 60 -13.39 1.93 -5.44
CA PRO A 60 -14.16 3.12 -5.84
C PRO A 60 -13.30 4.33 -6.24
N VAL A 61 -11.97 4.25 -6.08
CA VAL A 61 -11.04 5.35 -6.36
C VAL A 61 -9.86 4.80 -7.18
N ASN A 62 -9.41 5.55 -8.18
CA ASN A 62 -8.17 5.25 -8.90
C ASN A 62 -6.97 5.47 -7.97
N MET A 63 -6.38 4.39 -7.47
CA MET A 63 -5.37 4.43 -6.41
C MET A 63 -4.28 3.38 -6.63
N VAL A 64 -3.09 3.69 -6.14
CA VAL A 64 -2.00 2.72 -5.92
C VAL A 64 -1.70 2.65 -4.44
N ALA A 65 -1.63 1.45 -3.89
CA ALA A 65 -1.09 1.18 -2.57
C ALA A 65 0.37 0.72 -2.73
N LEU A 66 1.32 1.55 -2.31
CA LEU A 66 2.73 1.21 -2.23
C LEU A 66 3.00 0.53 -0.89
N ASP A 67 3.65 -0.62 -0.91
CA ASP A 67 4.12 -1.38 0.24
C ASP A 67 5.66 -1.34 0.27
N ILE A 68 6.16 -0.44 1.10
CA ILE A 68 7.57 -0.12 1.24
C ILE A 68 8.17 -1.00 2.33
N GLY A 69 9.08 -1.88 1.94
CA GLY A 69 9.83 -2.73 2.87
C GLY A 69 10.72 -1.90 3.80
N GLN A 70 11.02 -2.45 4.99
CA GLN A 70 11.88 -1.80 5.98
C GLN A 70 13.29 -1.47 5.44
N ASP A 71 13.75 -2.26 4.46
CA ASP A 71 15.07 -2.14 3.82
C ASP A 71 15.02 -1.33 2.52
N ALA A 72 13.84 -0.82 2.15
CA ALA A 72 13.71 -0.01 0.94
C ALA A 72 14.53 1.29 1.11
N PRO A 73 15.25 1.73 0.06
CA PRO A 73 16.07 2.92 0.13
C PRO A 73 15.18 4.16 0.30
N MET A 74 15.02 4.62 1.53
CA MET A 74 14.39 5.89 1.85
C MET A 74 15.48 6.96 1.92
N ALA A 75 15.36 8.02 1.12
CA ALA A 75 16.20 9.19 1.31
C ALA A 75 15.87 9.81 2.68
N SER A 76 16.85 9.86 3.58
CA SER A 76 16.76 10.71 4.77
C SER A 76 16.95 12.16 4.33
N ALA A 77 15.96 13.01 4.58
CA ALA A 77 16.10 14.45 4.48
C ALA A 77 17.08 15.00 5.54
#